data_AF-A0A957TQQ1-F1
#
_entry.id   AF-A0A957TQQ1-F1
#
_cell.length_a   1.000
_cell.length_b   1.000
_cell.length_c   1.000
_cell.angle_alpha   90.00
_cell.angle_beta   90.00
_cell.angle_gamma   90.00
#
_symmetry.space_group_name_H-M   'P 1'
#
loop_
_entity.id
_entity.type
_entity.pdbx_description
1 polymer ?
#
loop_
_entity_poly.entity_id
_entity_poly.type
_entity_poly.pdbx_seq_one_letter_code
_entity_poly.pdbx_strand_id
1 'polypeptide(L)'
;MTPADINAADLAGFDAPPVQTLAPGSEFRAPLFVSNWGEPMGNGRVRWQLKFIDSLGEQATVTEGSIDITPTRFGVTDLGDFTVALPNEPGLVTIALWLEDESGTVRSRNYVNVEVRDKAYPTVMKRDNGWAVRFAPGNFIDASWPNPFAAPDKSKFSGGGSGWVEYNVVLPEGMEIAAVSNLGFVFEAGARAGGSKIDWPQRTYGLNYPQTEPGQEAPSDVVVTMNGVDVGTVHLPDDPADARGVLSHHRDIDPGSYGFLQDLTIDGNTFKQILQDASSLQIRFTVPAGDRANGFALFGETLGGYPVGPTLLLS
;
A
#
# COMPACT_ATOMS: atom_id res chain seq x y z
N MET A 1 8.59 12.94 6.68
CA MET A 1 9.96 12.50 6.99
C MET A 1 10.82 12.78 5.77
N THR A 2 12.04 13.26 5.94
CA THR A 2 13.00 13.53 4.86
C THR A 2 14.21 12.59 5.01
N PRO A 3 15.08 12.44 3.99
CA PRO A 3 16.33 11.69 4.14
C PRO A 3 17.22 12.19 5.28
N ALA A 4 17.15 13.48 5.62
CA ALA A 4 17.87 14.05 6.75
C ALA A 4 17.40 13.52 8.11
N ASP A 5 16.13 13.11 8.23
CA ASP A 5 15.59 12.59 9.49
C ASP A 5 16.17 11.23 9.89
N ILE A 6 16.51 10.39 8.90
CA ILE A 6 17.04 9.03 9.10
C ILE A 6 18.57 9.02 9.14
N ASN A 7 19.21 10.00 8.49
CA ASN A 7 20.67 10.18 8.48
C ASN A 7 21.14 11.23 9.50
N ALA A 8 20.31 11.54 10.51
CA ALA A 8 20.65 12.49 11.56
C ALA A 8 21.79 11.94 12.45
N ALA A 9 22.53 12.85 13.08
CA ALA A 9 23.60 12.49 14.01
C ALA A 9 23.06 11.83 15.29
N ASP A 10 21.82 12.13 15.66
CA ASP A 10 21.10 11.47 16.74
C ASP A 10 19.98 10.61 16.14
N LEU A 11 19.63 9.50 16.79
CA LEU A 11 18.62 8.57 16.26
C LEU A 11 17.91 7.84 17.40
N ALA A 12 16.59 7.87 17.43
CA ALA A 12 15.80 6.85 18.12
C ALA A 12 15.45 5.72 17.14
N GLY A 13 15.59 4.47 17.55
CA GLY A 13 15.33 3.33 16.67
C GLY A 13 14.96 2.05 17.41
N PHE A 14 14.34 1.13 16.69
CA PHE A 14 14.10 -0.23 17.14
C PHE A 14 15.17 -1.16 16.58
N ASP A 15 15.62 -2.12 17.37
CA ASP A 15 16.35 -3.28 16.86
C ASP A 15 15.34 -4.33 16.36
N ALA A 16 14.83 -4.11 15.15
CA ALA A 16 13.85 -4.97 14.50
C ALA A 16 14.00 -4.90 12.97
N PRO A 17 13.48 -5.89 12.23
CA PRO A 17 13.35 -5.77 10.78
C PRO A 17 12.55 -4.52 10.39
N PRO A 18 12.85 -3.88 9.24
CA PRO A 18 12.09 -2.70 8.76
C PRO A 18 10.60 -2.98 8.58
N VAL A 19 10.26 -4.24 8.26
CA VAL A 19 8.90 -4.77 8.19
C VAL A 19 8.90 -6.23 8.66
N GLN A 20 7.86 -6.62 9.39
CA GLN A 20 7.60 -8.01 9.80
C GLN A 20 6.10 -8.31 9.74
N THR A 21 5.74 -9.59 9.66
CA THR A 21 4.34 -10.03 9.73
C THR A 21 4.02 -10.54 11.13
N LEU A 22 2.97 -10.00 11.75
CA LEU A 22 2.47 -10.44 13.06
C LEU A 22 0.96 -10.66 13.00
N ALA A 23 0.41 -11.53 13.85
CA ALA A 23 -1.01 -11.86 13.82
C ALA A 23 -1.89 -10.71 14.37
N PRO A 24 -3.16 -10.59 13.92
CA PRO A 24 -4.10 -9.66 14.52
C PRO A 24 -4.25 -9.88 16.04
N GLY A 25 -4.32 -8.77 16.80
CA GLY A 25 -4.44 -8.78 18.26
C GLY A 25 -3.18 -9.22 19.02
N SER A 26 -2.08 -9.49 18.32
CA SER A 26 -0.79 -9.80 18.96
C SER A 26 -0.07 -8.53 19.43
N GLU A 27 1.12 -8.69 19.99
CA GLU A 27 1.96 -7.60 20.49
C GLU A 27 3.19 -7.42 19.61
N PHE A 28 3.48 -6.18 19.22
CA PHE A 28 4.80 -5.82 18.71
C PHE A 28 5.75 -5.64 19.88
N ARG A 29 6.92 -6.31 19.82
CA ARG A 29 7.98 -6.23 20.83
C ARG A 29 9.34 -6.10 20.16
N ALA A 30 10.09 -5.06 20.51
CA ALA A 30 11.46 -4.86 20.03
C ALA A 30 12.29 -4.02 21.02
N PRO A 31 13.61 -4.24 21.12
CA PRO A 31 14.51 -3.35 21.84
C PRO A 31 14.44 -1.94 21.24
N LEU A 32 14.32 -0.92 22.09
CA LEU A 32 14.32 0.48 21.71
C LEU A 32 15.62 1.13 22.21
N PHE A 33 16.26 1.92 21.36
CA PHE A 33 17.49 2.61 21.72
C PHE A 33 17.49 4.07 21.26
N VAL A 34 18.36 4.86 21.90
CA VAL A 34 18.70 6.21 21.46
C VAL A 34 20.20 6.31 21.25
N SER A 35 20.55 6.70 20.04
CA SER A 35 21.90 7.02 19.59
C SER A 35 22.09 8.54 19.67
N ASN A 36 23.13 9.01 20.39
CA ASN A 36 23.45 10.44 20.50
C ASN A 36 24.91 10.72 20.10
N TRP A 37 25.12 11.25 18.90
CA TRP A 37 26.44 11.67 18.40
C TRP A 37 26.51 13.15 18.01
N GLY A 38 25.38 13.86 18.06
CA GLY A 38 25.30 15.26 17.73
C GLY A 38 25.67 16.23 18.86
N GLU A 39 25.09 17.43 18.77
CA GLU A 39 25.18 18.44 19.81
C GLU A 39 24.50 17.96 21.10
N PRO A 40 24.93 18.46 22.28
CA PRO A 40 24.27 18.14 23.55
C PRO A 40 22.74 18.31 23.45
N MET A 41 21.99 17.33 23.93
CA MET A 41 20.52 17.34 23.86
C MET A 41 19.82 17.41 25.23
N GLY A 42 20.58 17.32 26.33
CA GLY A 42 20.02 17.28 27.67
C GLY A 42 19.11 16.08 27.92
N ASN A 43 18.20 16.21 28.89
CA ASN A 43 17.13 15.22 29.10
C ASN A 43 16.08 15.39 28.02
N GLY A 44 15.86 14.35 27.23
CA GLY A 44 14.97 14.39 26.08
C GLY A 44 13.77 13.47 26.23
N ARG A 45 13.12 13.21 25.10
CA ARG A 45 11.98 12.31 25.01
C ARG A 45 11.95 11.59 23.68
N VAL A 46 11.61 10.31 23.70
CA VAL A 46 11.16 9.59 22.50
C VAL A 46 9.65 9.63 22.47
N ARG A 47 9.07 10.34 21.50
CA ARG A 47 7.64 10.21 21.19
C ARG A 47 7.44 9.08 20.21
N TRP A 48 6.29 8.43 20.31
CA TRP A 48 5.91 7.37 19.38
C TRP A 48 4.41 7.43 19.05
N GLN A 49 4.07 6.93 17.87
CA GLN A 49 2.70 6.85 17.39
C GLN A 49 2.52 5.59 16.55
N LEU A 50 1.45 4.85 16.81
CA LEU A 50 1.01 3.71 16.01
C LEU A 50 -0.06 4.17 15.04
N LYS A 51 0.28 4.19 13.76
CA LYS A 51 -0.66 4.41 12.66
C LYS A 51 -1.06 3.09 12.05
N PHE A 52 -2.30 2.98 11.62
CA PHE A 52 -2.87 1.80 11.01
C PHE A 52 -3.55 2.16 9.69
N ILE A 53 -3.38 1.30 8.69
CA ILE A 53 -4.09 1.31 7.43
C ILE A 53 -4.83 -0.03 7.31
N ASP A 54 -6.16 0.02 7.19
CA ASP A 54 -6.99 -1.18 7.13
C ASP A 54 -7.02 -1.82 5.73
N SER A 55 -7.79 -2.90 5.59
CA SER A 55 -7.95 -3.64 4.32
C SER A 55 -8.64 -2.88 3.17
N LEU A 56 -9.11 -1.65 3.42
CA LEU A 56 -9.76 -0.75 2.47
C LEU A 56 -8.96 0.55 2.29
N GLY A 57 -7.83 0.69 2.96
CA GLY A 57 -6.97 1.88 2.87
C GLY A 57 -7.39 3.01 3.82
N GLU A 58 -8.36 2.79 4.72
CA GLU A 58 -8.72 3.75 5.75
C GLU A 58 -7.59 3.86 6.78
N GLN A 59 -7.24 5.10 7.14
CA GLN A 59 -6.12 5.37 8.03
C GLN A 59 -6.60 5.85 9.40
N ALA A 60 -5.97 5.33 10.45
CA ALA A 60 -6.23 5.76 11.82
C ALA A 60 -4.93 5.86 12.63
N THR A 61 -4.94 6.75 13.62
CA THR A 61 -3.99 6.66 14.73
C THR A 61 -4.63 5.80 15.81
N VAL A 62 -3.99 4.67 16.14
CA VAL A 62 -4.53 3.69 17.10
C VAL A 62 -4.17 4.10 18.52
N THR A 63 -2.90 4.46 18.73
CA THR A 63 -2.38 4.88 20.04
C THR A 63 -1.06 5.65 19.86
N GLU A 64 -0.71 6.43 20.86
CA GLU A 64 0.54 7.19 20.90
C GLU A 64 1.02 7.35 22.35
N GLY A 65 2.28 7.75 22.51
CA GLY A 65 2.86 7.96 23.82
C GLY A 65 4.26 8.54 23.77
N SER A 66 4.91 8.55 24.93
CA SER A 66 6.28 9.04 25.05
C SER A 66 7.06 8.39 26.17
N ILE A 67 8.39 8.35 26.02
CA ILE A 67 9.35 7.83 26.98
C ILE A 67 10.36 8.94 27.25
N ASP A 68 10.45 9.41 28.50
CA ASP A 68 11.49 10.36 28.91
C ASP A 68 12.86 9.65 28.95
N ILE A 69 13.91 10.34 28.52
CA ILE A 69 15.25 9.77 28.36
C ILE A 69 16.33 10.69 28.92
N THR A 70 17.42 10.09 29.39
CA THR A 70 18.68 10.77 29.70
C THR A 70 19.78 10.14 28.87
N PRO A 71 19.94 10.54 27.59
CA PRO A 71 20.84 9.89 26.67
C PRO A 71 22.31 10.18 27.00
N THR A 72 23.14 9.15 26.85
CA THR A 72 24.60 9.28 26.99
C THR A 72 25.19 9.84 25.70
N ARG A 73 25.87 10.99 25.79
CA ARG A 73 26.55 11.60 24.64
C ARG A 73 27.68 10.70 24.12
N PHE A 74 27.80 10.61 22.79
CA PHE A 74 28.73 9.72 22.09
C PHE A 74 28.51 8.24 22.43
N GLY A 75 27.25 7.85 22.60
CA GLY A 75 26.89 6.50 23.00
C GLY A 75 25.46 6.12 22.59
N VAL A 76 25.19 4.81 22.73
CA VAL A 76 23.84 4.26 22.62
C VAL A 76 23.28 4.09 24.03
N THR A 77 22.10 4.65 24.25
CA THR A 77 21.31 4.44 25.47
C THR A 77 20.25 3.41 25.17
N ASP A 78 20.33 2.26 25.84
CA ASP A 78 19.31 1.21 25.78
C ASP A 78 18.11 1.61 26.63
N LEU A 79 16.90 1.57 26.04
CA LEU A 79 15.63 1.89 26.70
C LEU A 79 14.84 0.62 27.05
N GLY A 80 15.41 -0.56 26.83
CA GLY A 80 14.76 -1.85 27.02
C GLY A 80 13.77 -2.18 25.91
N ASP A 81 12.93 -3.17 26.16
CA ASP A 81 11.92 -3.61 25.19
C ASP A 81 10.72 -2.67 25.17
N PHE A 82 10.42 -2.14 23.99
CA PHE A 82 9.17 -1.46 23.70
C PHE A 82 8.12 -2.49 23.31
N THR A 83 6.92 -2.35 23.89
CA THR A 83 5.76 -3.23 23.62
C THR A 83 4.53 -2.40 23.28
N VAL A 84 3.79 -2.80 22.25
CA VAL A 84 2.49 -2.20 21.92
C VAL A 84 1.55 -3.25 21.32
N ALA A 85 0.29 -3.22 21.74
CA ALA A 85 -0.75 -4.08 21.19
C ALA A 85 -1.07 -3.68 19.74
N LEU A 86 -1.20 -4.67 18.86
CA LEU A 86 -1.59 -4.48 17.47
C LEU A 86 -3.11 -4.54 17.32
N PRO A 87 -3.67 -3.92 16.28
CA PRO A 87 -5.10 -4.03 15.95
C PRO A 87 -5.57 -5.48 15.84
N ASN A 88 -6.83 -5.73 16.21
CA ASN A 88 -7.48 -7.05 16.11
C ASN A 88 -7.90 -7.42 14.68
N GLU A 89 -7.70 -6.50 13.73
CA GLU A 89 -8.04 -6.69 12.33
C GLU A 89 -6.79 -6.61 11.45
N PRO A 90 -6.79 -7.30 10.29
CA PRO A 90 -5.66 -7.25 9.39
C PRO A 90 -5.44 -5.87 8.75
N GLY A 91 -4.18 -5.54 8.48
CA GLY A 91 -3.79 -4.30 7.80
C GLY A 91 -2.30 -4.02 7.93
N LEU A 92 -1.92 -2.76 7.80
CA LEU A 92 -0.53 -2.31 7.85
C LEU A 92 -0.37 -1.29 8.98
N VAL A 93 0.55 -1.57 9.89
CA VAL A 93 0.91 -0.69 10.99
C VAL A 93 2.24 -0.01 10.71
N THR A 94 2.31 1.30 10.96
CA THR A 94 3.57 2.05 11.06
C THR A 94 3.74 2.53 12.49
N ILE A 95 4.82 2.10 13.15
CA ILE A 95 5.22 2.61 14.47
C ILE A 95 6.27 3.69 14.24
N ALA A 96 5.84 4.95 14.29
CA ALA A 96 6.71 6.11 14.07
C ALA A 96 7.32 6.59 15.39
N LEU A 97 8.57 7.03 15.34
CA LEU A 97 9.36 7.57 16.44
C LEU A 97 9.81 9.01 16.13
N TRP A 98 9.84 9.86 17.15
CA TRP A 98 10.47 11.17 17.14
C TRP A 98 11.38 11.32 18.36
N LEU A 99 12.64 11.64 18.15
CA LEU A 99 13.55 12.00 19.23
C LEU A 99 13.49 13.51 19.45
N GLU A 100 13.09 13.93 20.65
CA GLU A 100 13.05 15.33 21.08
C GLU A 100 14.16 15.61 22.10
N ASP A 101 14.81 16.76 22.00
CA ASP A 101 15.72 17.27 23.03
C ASP A 101 14.98 17.96 24.20
N GLU A 102 15.73 18.45 25.19
CA GLU A 102 15.16 19.11 26.38
C GLU A 102 14.30 20.35 26.08
N SER A 103 14.50 20.97 24.91
CA SER A 103 13.72 22.12 24.46
C SER A 103 12.44 21.72 23.71
N GLY A 104 12.26 20.43 23.43
CA GLY A 104 11.21 19.89 22.58
C GLY A 104 11.54 19.94 21.08
N THR A 105 12.79 20.20 20.70
CA THR A 105 13.19 20.23 19.29
C THR A 105 13.37 18.80 18.78
N VAL A 106 12.74 18.47 17.65
CA VAL A 106 12.88 17.15 17.01
C VAL A 106 14.26 17.01 16.37
N ARG A 107 15.03 16.05 16.87
CA ARG A 107 16.40 15.72 16.44
C ARG A 107 16.43 14.68 15.32
N SER A 108 15.52 13.72 15.35
CA SER A 108 15.44 12.65 14.37
C SER A 108 14.03 12.07 14.28
N ARG A 109 13.75 11.34 13.20
CA ARG A 109 12.53 10.54 13.06
C ARG A 109 12.86 9.19 12.47
N ASN A 110 12.21 8.15 12.96
CA ASN A 110 12.40 6.79 12.49
C ASN A 110 11.06 6.05 12.52
N TYR A 111 10.99 4.89 11.88
CA TYR A 111 9.80 4.04 11.92
C TYR A 111 10.13 2.59 11.61
N VAL A 112 9.25 1.70 12.05
CA VAL A 112 9.17 0.31 11.57
C VAL A 112 7.75 0.04 11.12
N ASN A 113 7.59 -0.93 10.24
CA ASN A 113 6.28 -1.40 9.80
C ASN A 113 5.97 -2.80 10.33
N VAL A 114 4.68 -3.07 10.50
CA VAL A 114 4.18 -4.40 10.81
C VAL A 114 3.00 -4.69 9.89
N GLU A 115 3.12 -5.71 9.06
CA GLU A 115 1.97 -6.29 8.38
C GLU A 115 1.19 -7.13 9.40
N VAL A 116 -0.01 -6.66 9.76
CA VAL A 116 -0.90 -7.37 10.68
C VAL A 116 -1.71 -8.36 9.86
N ARG A 117 -1.33 -9.65 9.91
CA ARG A 117 -1.91 -10.69 9.06
C ARG A 117 -1.63 -12.09 9.59
N ASP A 118 -2.63 -12.96 9.52
CA ASP A 118 -2.54 -14.41 9.79
C ASP A 118 -2.87 -15.25 8.53
N LYS A 119 -3.80 -14.78 7.70
CA LYS A 119 -4.27 -15.44 6.47
C LYS A 119 -4.71 -14.42 5.42
N ALA A 120 -5.02 -14.91 4.23
CA ALA A 120 -5.61 -14.10 3.17
C ALA A 120 -6.97 -13.54 3.54
N TYR A 121 -7.30 -12.35 3.02
CA TYR A 121 -8.63 -11.80 3.23
C TYR A 121 -9.66 -12.70 2.55
N PRO A 122 -10.84 -12.86 3.17
CA PRO A 122 -11.94 -13.55 2.52
C PRO A 122 -12.27 -12.89 1.17
N THR A 123 -12.37 -13.70 0.12
CA THR A 123 -12.82 -13.28 -1.21
C THR A 123 -14.20 -12.63 -1.14
N VAL A 124 -15.09 -13.16 -0.32
CA VAL A 124 -16.40 -12.58 -0.06
C VAL A 124 -16.54 -12.39 1.45
N MET A 125 -16.92 -11.18 1.86
CA MET A 125 -17.16 -10.83 3.25
C MET A 125 -18.49 -10.08 3.35
N LYS A 126 -19.39 -10.59 4.19
CA LYS A 126 -20.61 -9.87 4.54
C LYS A 126 -20.27 -8.74 5.53
N ARG A 127 -20.87 -7.57 5.32
CA ARG A 127 -20.75 -6.37 6.15
C ARG A 127 -22.14 -5.98 6.65
N ASP A 128 -22.20 -5.10 7.64
CA ASP A 128 -23.47 -4.60 8.19
C ASP A 128 -24.33 -3.95 7.10
N ASN A 129 -23.69 -3.21 6.19
CA ASN A 129 -24.33 -2.52 5.08
C ASN A 129 -24.01 -3.18 3.73
N GLY A 130 -23.97 -4.52 3.65
CA GLY A 130 -23.85 -5.24 2.37
C GLY A 130 -22.66 -6.18 2.27
N TRP A 131 -21.83 -6.06 1.23
CA TRP A 131 -20.79 -7.04 0.89
C TRP A 131 -19.49 -6.40 0.43
N ALA A 132 -18.36 -7.02 0.77
CA ALA A 132 -17.07 -6.79 0.14
C ALA A 132 -16.67 -8.01 -0.70
N VAL A 133 -16.35 -7.81 -1.98
CA VAL A 133 -15.96 -8.86 -2.92
C VAL A 133 -14.59 -8.54 -3.49
N ARG A 134 -13.60 -9.39 -3.18
CA ARG A 134 -12.19 -9.20 -3.52
C ARG A 134 -11.77 -10.13 -4.64
N PHE A 135 -10.79 -9.71 -5.42
CA PHE A 135 -10.12 -10.58 -6.38
C PHE A 135 -8.62 -10.31 -6.41
N ALA A 136 -7.84 -11.34 -6.76
CA ALA A 136 -6.40 -11.21 -6.88
C ALA A 136 -6.03 -10.64 -8.26
N PRO A 137 -5.06 -9.70 -8.35
CA PRO A 137 -4.59 -9.17 -9.63
C PRO A 137 -4.13 -10.25 -10.62
N GLY A 138 -3.54 -11.35 -10.15
CA GLY A 138 -3.13 -12.45 -11.02
C GLY A 138 -4.25 -13.39 -11.49
N ASN A 139 -5.52 -13.17 -11.10
CA ASN A 139 -6.69 -13.96 -11.53
C ASN A 139 -7.45 -13.33 -12.71
N PHE A 140 -6.75 -12.61 -13.60
CA PHE A 140 -7.35 -12.06 -14.82
C PHE A 140 -7.79 -13.20 -15.76
N ILE A 141 -8.83 -12.94 -16.56
CA ILE A 141 -9.37 -13.89 -17.54
C ILE A 141 -8.77 -13.70 -18.94
N ASP A 142 -8.37 -12.47 -19.28
CA ASP A 142 -7.75 -12.13 -20.54
C ASP A 142 -6.98 -10.80 -20.43
N ALA A 143 -6.01 -10.58 -21.30
CA ALA A 143 -5.23 -9.35 -21.39
C ALA A 143 -4.65 -9.16 -22.79
N SER A 144 -4.55 -7.91 -23.26
CA SER A 144 -4.01 -7.62 -24.60
C SER A 144 -2.50 -7.40 -24.65
N TRP A 145 -1.84 -7.19 -23.50
CA TRP A 145 -0.40 -7.04 -23.48
C TRP A 145 0.25 -8.35 -23.95
N PRO A 146 1.30 -8.30 -24.79
CA PRO A 146 1.93 -9.51 -25.30
C PRO A 146 2.69 -10.29 -24.22
N ASN A 147 3.25 -9.58 -23.23
CA ASN A 147 4.02 -10.16 -22.13
C ASN A 147 3.68 -9.44 -20.81
N PRO A 148 2.44 -9.54 -20.29
CA PRO A 148 2.13 -8.98 -18.99
C PRO A 148 2.89 -9.76 -17.91
N PHE A 149 3.24 -9.07 -16.84
CA PHE A 149 3.76 -9.68 -15.64
C PHE A 149 2.60 -9.99 -14.68
N ALA A 150 2.56 -11.23 -14.18
CA ALA A 150 1.74 -11.62 -13.05
C ALA A 150 2.64 -12.25 -11.99
N ALA A 151 2.53 -11.79 -10.75
CA ALA A 151 3.29 -12.37 -9.65
C ALA A 151 2.93 -13.86 -9.47
N PRO A 152 3.89 -14.74 -9.12
CA PRO A 152 3.61 -16.18 -8.94
C PRO A 152 2.53 -16.47 -7.89
N ASP A 153 2.43 -15.64 -6.86
CA ASP A 153 1.41 -15.71 -5.81
C ASP A 153 0.13 -14.92 -6.16
N LYS A 154 0.06 -14.39 -7.38
CA LYS A 154 -1.05 -13.61 -7.94
C LYS A 154 -1.30 -12.26 -7.27
N SER A 155 -0.39 -11.79 -6.43
CA SER A 155 -0.53 -10.55 -5.68
C SER A 155 -0.29 -9.27 -6.50
N LYS A 156 0.15 -9.38 -7.76
CA LYS A 156 0.32 -8.25 -8.68
C LYS A 156 0.09 -8.67 -10.13
N PHE A 157 -0.47 -7.75 -10.90
CA PHE A 157 -0.52 -7.78 -12.36
C PHE A 157 0.11 -6.49 -12.89
N SER A 158 0.85 -6.54 -14.00
CA SER A 158 1.27 -5.33 -14.70
C SER A 158 1.54 -5.52 -16.19
N GLY A 159 1.38 -4.48 -16.98
CA GLY A 159 1.68 -4.45 -18.41
C GLY A 159 2.12 -3.05 -18.86
N GLY A 160 3.19 -2.96 -19.65
CA GLY A 160 3.74 -1.68 -20.12
C GLY A 160 3.13 -1.20 -21.44
N GLY A 161 2.96 0.11 -21.59
CA GLY A 161 2.36 0.69 -22.80
C GLY A 161 0.83 0.64 -22.78
N SER A 162 0.20 0.92 -23.93
CA SER A 162 -1.25 0.76 -24.10
C SER A 162 -1.68 -0.71 -24.11
N GLY A 163 -2.83 -1.01 -23.53
CA GLY A 163 -3.38 -2.36 -23.49
C GLY A 163 -4.56 -2.46 -22.52
N TRP A 164 -5.05 -3.66 -22.27
CA TRP A 164 -6.11 -3.90 -21.31
C TRP A 164 -5.96 -5.25 -20.59
N VAL A 165 -6.61 -5.35 -19.43
CA VAL A 165 -6.75 -6.59 -18.64
C VAL A 165 -8.18 -6.72 -18.14
N GLU A 166 -8.71 -7.94 -18.15
CA GLU A 166 -10.07 -8.26 -17.73
C GLU A 166 -10.13 -9.24 -16.56
N TYR A 167 -11.10 -9.02 -15.69
CA TYR A 167 -11.40 -9.87 -14.55
C TYR A 167 -12.88 -10.26 -14.59
N ASN A 168 -13.20 -11.48 -14.14
CA ASN A 168 -14.57 -11.88 -13.88
C ASN A 168 -14.76 -12.11 -12.38
N VAL A 169 -15.52 -11.25 -11.73
CA VAL A 169 -15.75 -11.28 -10.28
C VAL A 169 -17.15 -11.80 -10.00
N VAL A 170 -17.25 -13.00 -9.44
CA VAL A 170 -18.54 -13.63 -9.12
C VAL A 170 -19.21 -12.89 -7.96
N LEU A 171 -20.47 -12.52 -8.12
CA LEU A 171 -21.25 -11.88 -7.07
C LEU A 171 -21.64 -12.92 -6.00
N PRO A 172 -21.74 -12.51 -4.72
CA PRO A 172 -22.10 -13.39 -3.61
C PRO A 172 -23.43 -14.11 -3.84
N GLU A 173 -23.47 -15.41 -3.55
CA GLU A 173 -24.71 -16.17 -3.56
C GLU A 173 -25.71 -15.60 -2.54
N GLY A 174 -26.97 -15.44 -2.95
CA GLY A 174 -28.02 -14.86 -2.11
C GLY A 174 -27.94 -13.33 -1.95
N MET A 175 -27.10 -12.64 -2.72
CA MET A 175 -27.13 -11.18 -2.80
C MET A 175 -28.44 -10.71 -3.45
N GLU A 176 -29.20 -9.90 -2.73
CA GLU A 176 -30.37 -9.22 -3.28
C GLU A 176 -29.92 -7.97 -4.05
N ILE A 177 -29.71 -8.10 -5.37
CA ILE A 177 -29.28 -6.99 -6.23
C ILE A 177 -30.20 -5.77 -6.10
N ALA A 178 -31.51 -6.00 -5.94
CA ALA A 178 -32.50 -4.93 -5.76
C ALA A 178 -32.31 -4.11 -4.45
N ALA A 179 -31.61 -4.66 -3.46
CA ALA A 179 -31.30 -3.98 -2.21
C ALA A 179 -30.00 -3.17 -2.28
N VAL A 180 -29.17 -3.38 -3.32
CA VAL A 180 -27.94 -2.60 -3.53
C VAL A 180 -28.33 -1.18 -3.94
N SER A 181 -27.78 -0.20 -3.22
CA SER A 181 -28.00 1.22 -3.40
C SER A 181 -26.76 1.97 -3.90
N ASN A 182 -25.59 1.37 -3.70
CA ASN A 182 -24.30 1.93 -4.06
C ASN A 182 -23.28 0.81 -4.39
N LEU A 183 -22.38 1.11 -5.33
CA LEU A 183 -21.25 0.26 -5.68
C LEU A 183 -19.95 1.07 -5.55
N GLY A 184 -19.14 0.73 -4.56
CA GLY A 184 -17.77 1.23 -4.42
C GLY A 184 -16.75 0.26 -5.05
N PHE A 185 -15.62 0.78 -5.50
CA PHE A 185 -14.51 -0.04 -5.96
C PHE A 185 -13.17 0.55 -5.51
N VAL A 186 -12.52 -0.17 -4.60
CA VAL A 186 -11.27 0.25 -3.94
C VAL A 186 -10.13 -0.66 -4.38
N PHE A 187 -9.01 -0.08 -4.80
CA PHE A 187 -7.83 -0.81 -5.23
C PHE A 187 -6.58 0.07 -5.23
N GLU A 188 -5.40 -0.54 -5.14
CA GLU A 188 -4.13 0.16 -5.38
C GLU A 188 -3.65 -0.10 -6.82
N ALA A 189 -3.37 0.96 -7.57
CA ALA A 189 -2.83 0.87 -8.92
C ALA A 189 -1.79 1.95 -9.23
N GLY A 190 -0.85 1.65 -10.13
CA GLY A 190 0.17 2.58 -10.63
C GLY A 190 0.36 2.44 -12.14
N ALA A 191 1.09 3.36 -12.76
CA ALA A 191 1.56 3.13 -14.13
C ALA A 191 2.58 1.98 -14.15
N ARG A 192 3.03 1.56 -15.35
CA ARG A 192 4.07 0.52 -15.51
C ARG A 192 5.02 0.87 -16.64
N ALA A 193 5.90 1.83 -16.37
CA ALA A 193 6.96 2.24 -17.27
C ALA A 193 8.16 1.26 -17.18
N GLY A 194 8.42 0.74 -15.98
CA GLY A 194 9.50 -0.21 -15.74
C GLY A 194 10.86 0.32 -16.23
N GLY A 195 11.55 -0.47 -17.04
CA GLY A 195 12.88 -0.12 -17.55
C GLY A 195 12.93 1.09 -18.49
N SER A 196 11.80 1.59 -19.00
CA SER A 196 11.79 2.82 -19.82
C SER A 196 12.18 4.07 -19.02
N LYS A 197 12.13 4.00 -17.68
CA LYS A 197 12.61 5.03 -16.76
C LYS A 197 14.15 5.06 -16.61
N ILE A 198 14.87 4.17 -17.29
CA ILE A 198 16.32 4.01 -17.10
C ILE A 198 17.06 4.48 -18.35
N ASP A 199 17.76 5.60 -18.23
CA ASP A 199 18.59 6.17 -19.31
C ASP A 199 19.83 5.30 -19.66
N TRP A 200 20.18 4.33 -18.81
CA TRP A 200 21.34 3.45 -18.94
C TRP A 200 20.98 1.96 -18.79
N PRO A 201 20.16 1.39 -19.70
CA PRO A 201 19.60 0.04 -19.55
C PRO A 201 20.65 -1.08 -19.53
N GLN A 202 21.89 -0.80 -19.93
CA GLN A 202 23.02 -1.73 -19.94
C GLN A 202 23.60 -2.05 -18.55
N ARG A 203 23.13 -1.36 -17.48
CA ARG A 203 23.61 -1.52 -16.09
C ARG A 203 22.52 -2.02 -15.13
N THR A 204 21.40 -2.53 -15.64
CA THR A 204 20.35 -3.08 -14.80
C THR A 204 20.76 -4.43 -14.23
N TYR A 205 20.84 -4.51 -12.89
CA TYR A 205 21.10 -5.75 -12.17
C TYR A 205 19.81 -6.26 -11.49
N GLY A 206 19.43 -7.53 -11.67
CA GLY A 206 18.42 -8.19 -10.83
C GLY A 206 17.07 -7.48 -10.70
N LEU A 207 16.56 -7.37 -9.46
CA LEU A 207 15.23 -6.87 -9.08
C LEU A 207 15.10 -5.33 -9.05
N ASN A 208 15.98 -4.60 -9.74
CA ASN A 208 15.99 -3.14 -9.68
C ASN A 208 14.71 -2.54 -10.27
N TYR A 209 13.92 -1.88 -9.41
CA TYR A 209 12.78 -1.06 -9.80
C TYR A 209 13.16 0.42 -9.71
N PRO A 210 13.13 1.18 -10.82
CA PRO A 210 13.55 2.58 -10.81
C PRO A 210 12.70 3.44 -9.88
N GLN A 211 13.36 4.24 -9.05
CA GLN A 211 12.67 5.24 -8.23
C GLN A 211 12.08 6.35 -9.11
N THR A 212 11.17 7.14 -8.55
CA THR A 212 10.70 8.35 -9.21
C THR A 212 11.80 9.40 -9.24
N GLU A 213 12.14 9.88 -10.43
CA GLU A 213 12.94 11.09 -10.60
C GLU A 213 12.01 12.30 -10.80
N PRO A 214 12.16 13.39 -10.03
CA PRO A 214 11.32 14.57 -10.19
C PRO A 214 11.36 15.11 -11.62
N GLY A 215 10.20 15.24 -12.26
CA GLY A 215 10.07 15.70 -13.65
C GLY A 215 10.23 14.60 -14.71
N GLN A 216 10.46 13.35 -14.31
CA GLN A 216 10.46 12.17 -15.18
C GLN A 216 9.37 11.17 -14.78
N GLU A 217 8.26 11.67 -14.23
CA GLU A 217 7.11 10.84 -13.92
C GLU A 217 6.56 10.21 -15.21
N ALA A 218 6.13 8.95 -15.13
CA ALA A 218 5.61 8.18 -16.25
C ALA A 218 4.10 7.91 -16.06
N PRO A 219 3.24 8.92 -16.26
CA PRO A 219 1.83 8.81 -15.92
C PRO A 219 1.05 7.93 -16.89
N SER A 220 -0.06 7.36 -16.42
CA SER A 220 -1.02 6.63 -17.26
C SER A 220 -2.46 7.01 -16.94
N ASP A 221 -3.29 7.09 -17.98
CA ASP A 221 -4.74 7.19 -17.82
C ASP A 221 -5.38 5.83 -18.10
N VAL A 222 -6.22 5.37 -17.18
CA VAL A 222 -6.81 4.03 -17.21
C VAL A 222 -8.33 4.14 -17.18
N VAL A 223 -8.97 3.78 -18.28
CA VAL A 223 -10.42 3.66 -18.37
C VAL A 223 -10.84 2.37 -17.69
N VAL A 224 -11.78 2.46 -16.76
CA VAL A 224 -12.35 1.32 -16.05
C VAL A 224 -13.76 1.09 -16.57
N THR A 225 -14.06 -0.14 -16.95
CA THR A 225 -15.44 -0.54 -17.30
C THR A 225 -15.88 -1.75 -16.49
N MET A 226 -17.19 -1.82 -16.23
CA MET A 226 -17.84 -2.96 -15.57
C MET A 226 -19.01 -3.43 -16.42
N ASN A 227 -19.03 -4.70 -16.83
CA ASN A 227 -20.03 -5.25 -17.75
C ASN A 227 -20.24 -4.38 -19.02
N GLY A 228 -19.14 -3.81 -19.53
CA GLY A 228 -19.14 -2.92 -20.70
C GLY A 228 -19.61 -1.48 -20.44
N VAL A 229 -19.99 -1.12 -19.21
CA VAL A 229 -20.36 0.26 -18.81
C VAL A 229 -19.11 0.98 -18.32
N ASP A 230 -18.85 2.18 -18.82
CA ASP A 230 -17.78 3.06 -18.33
C ASP A 230 -18.10 3.55 -16.91
N VAL A 231 -17.21 3.27 -15.97
CA VAL A 231 -17.34 3.67 -14.56
C VAL A 231 -16.36 4.78 -14.16
N GLY A 232 -15.54 5.25 -15.10
CA GLY A 232 -14.61 6.35 -14.89
C GLY A 232 -13.21 6.08 -15.44
N THR A 233 -12.40 7.14 -15.41
CA THR A 233 -10.97 7.08 -15.73
C THR A 233 -10.16 7.36 -14.48
N VAL A 234 -9.20 6.49 -14.18
CA VAL A 234 -8.21 6.67 -13.13
C VAL A 234 -6.96 7.30 -13.71
N HIS A 235 -6.46 8.35 -13.06
CA HIS A 235 -5.23 9.05 -13.43
C HIS A 235 -4.10 8.60 -12.53
N LEU A 236 -3.21 7.76 -13.06
CA LEU A 236 -2.03 7.24 -12.35
C LEU A 236 -0.86 8.18 -12.63
N PRO A 237 -0.33 8.90 -11.62
CA PRO A 237 0.65 9.95 -11.86
C PRO A 237 2.05 9.42 -12.18
N ASP A 238 2.40 8.21 -11.77
CA ASP A 238 3.73 7.61 -12.01
C ASP A 238 3.73 6.08 -11.83
N ASP A 239 4.90 5.48 -12.09
CA ASP A 239 5.32 4.12 -11.74
C ASP A 239 6.41 4.19 -10.63
N PRO A 240 6.05 4.47 -9.37
CA PRO A 240 7.02 4.82 -8.34
C PRO A 240 7.62 3.60 -7.64
N ALA A 241 8.84 3.79 -7.09
CA ALA A 241 9.44 2.85 -6.14
C ALA A 241 10.27 3.53 -5.05
N ASP A 242 9.95 3.26 -3.79
CA ASP A 242 10.72 3.63 -2.60
C ASP A 242 10.16 2.92 -1.34
N ALA A 243 10.57 3.36 -0.15
CA ALA A 243 10.15 2.78 1.12
C ALA A 243 8.63 2.75 1.36
N ARG A 244 7.83 3.53 0.60
CA ARG A 244 6.37 3.46 0.62
C ARG A 244 5.83 2.14 0.06
N GLY A 245 6.54 1.49 -0.87
CA GLY A 245 6.23 0.14 -1.35
C GLY A 245 6.68 -0.94 -0.37
N VAL A 246 6.32 -0.78 0.89
CA VAL A 246 6.80 -1.61 2.01
C VAL A 246 6.37 -3.06 1.87
N LEU A 247 5.15 -3.33 1.37
CA LEU A 247 4.68 -4.70 1.17
C LEU A 247 5.41 -5.37 0.00
N SER A 248 5.70 -4.60 -1.06
CA SER A 248 6.55 -5.06 -2.16
C SER A 248 7.98 -5.35 -1.73
N HIS A 249 8.57 -4.52 -0.87
CA HIS A 249 9.84 -4.86 -0.22
C HIS A 249 9.75 -6.15 0.60
N HIS A 250 8.69 -6.31 1.40
CA HIS A 250 8.51 -7.45 2.30
C HIS A 250 8.37 -8.80 1.57
N ARG A 251 7.88 -8.78 0.33
CA ARG A 251 7.70 -9.99 -0.49
C ARG A 251 8.79 -10.23 -1.51
N ASP A 252 9.73 -9.30 -1.66
CA ASP A 252 10.78 -9.34 -2.69
C ASP A 252 10.22 -9.47 -4.13
N ILE A 253 9.06 -8.84 -4.38
CA ILE A 253 8.40 -8.80 -5.71
C ILE A 253 8.31 -7.35 -6.17
N ASP A 254 9.08 -7.02 -7.22
CA ASP A 254 9.31 -5.65 -7.64
C ASP A 254 9.57 -4.73 -6.42
N PRO A 255 10.65 -4.97 -5.63
CA PRO A 255 10.84 -4.36 -4.32
C PRO A 255 10.72 -2.83 -4.34
N GLY A 256 9.96 -2.29 -3.41
CA GLY A 256 9.71 -0.85 -3.29
C GLY A 256 8.69 -0.29 -4.25
N SER A 257 8.25 -1.04 -5.27
CA SER A 257 7.17 -0.58 -6.16
C SER A 257 5.85 -0.43 -5.40
N TYR A 258 5.07 0.59 -5.75
CA TYR A 258 3.74 0.81 -5.20
C TYR A 258 2.87 1.61 -6.17
N GLY A 259 1.59 1.73 -5.84
CA GLY A 259 0.61 2.49 -6.59
C GLY A 259 -0.06 3.57 -5.74
N PHE A 260 -1.20 4.03 -6.22
CA PHE A 260 -2.01 5.05 -5.60
C PHE A 260 -3.37 4.41 -5.29
N LEU A 261 -3.83 4.57 -4.04
CA LEU A 261 -5.14 4.10 -3.64
C LEU A 261 -6.22 4.81 -4.47
N GLN A 262 -7.05 4.01 -5.13
CA GLN A 262 -8.21 4.44 -5.88
C GLN A 262 -9.46 4.05 -5.11
N ASP A 263 -10.42 4.96 -5.09
CA ASP A 263 -11.75 4.75 -4.52
C ASP A 263 -12.77 5.32 -5.51
N LEU A 264 -13.38 4.43 -6.29
CA LEU A 264 -14.41 4.79 -7.25
C LEU A 264 -15.78 4.54 -6.64
N THR A 265 -16.61 5.57 -6.61
CA THR A 265 -18.04 5.44 -6.26
C THR A 265 -18.87 5.46 -7.54
N ILE A 266 -19.62 4.39 -7.80
CA ILE A 266 -20.50 4.24 -8.95
C ILE A 266 -21.93 4.48 -8.50
N ASP A 267 -22.53 5.57 -8.99
CA ASP A 267 -23.78 6.10 -8.48
C ASP A 267 -25.01 5.86 -9.38
N GLY A 268 -26.17 6.17 -8.81
CA GLY A 268 -27.42 6.37 -9.54
C GLY A 268 -27.91 5.17 -10.35
N ASN A 269 -28.11 5.38 -11.65
CA ASN A 269 -28.59 4.35 -12.56
C ASN A 269 -27.44 3.50 -13.14
N THR A 270 -26.19 3.96 -13.02
CA THR A 270 -25.02 3.31 -13.62
C THR A 270 -24.77 1.96 -12.95
N PHE A 271 -24.72 1.90 -11.62
CA PHE A 271 -24.53 0.63 -10.93
C PHE A 271 -25.72 -0.32 -11.14
N LYS A 272 -26.95 0.20 -11.25
CA LYS A 272 -28.14 -0.61 -11.54
C LYS A 272 -28.05 -1.26 -12.92
N GLN A 273 -27.56 -0.54 -13.92
CA GLN A 273 -27.30 -1.08 -15.25
C GLN A 273 -26.22 -2.15 -15.21
N ILE A 274 -25.13 -1.91 -14.47
CA ILE A 274 -24.00 -2.85 -14.31
C ILE A 274 -24.46 -4.17 -13.68
N LEU A 275 -25.29 -4.09 -12.63
CA LEU A 275 -25.75 -5.26 -11.87
C LEU A 275 -27.00 -5.93 -12.47
N GLN A 276 -27.61 -5.36 -13.51
CA GLN A 276 -28.85 -5.90 -14.07
C GLN A 276 -28.64 -7.35 -14.56
N ASP A 277 -29.37 -8.29 -13.94
CA ASP A 277 -29.29 -9.74 -14.20
C ASP A 277 -27.87 -10.34 -14.09
N ALA A 278 -26.97 -9.64 -13.38
CA ALA A 278 -25.57 -10.04 -13.24
C ALA A 278 -25.42 -11.14 -12.18
N SER A 279 -24.75 -12.23 -12.54
CA SER A 279 -24.19 -13.20 -11.58
C SER A 279 -22.70 -12.99 -11.33
N SER A 280 -22.06 -12.20 -12.19
CA SER A 280 -20.69 -11.76 -12.07
C SER A 280 -20.49 -10.38 -12.72
N LEU A 281 -19.40 -9.73 -12.37
CA LEU A 281 -18.94 -8.47 -12.94
C LEU A 281 -17.67 -8.70 -13.75
N GLN A 282 -17.76 -8.43 -15.05
CA GLN A 282 -16.59 -8.30 -15.91
C GLN A 282 -16.00 -6.91 -15.70
N ILE A 283 -14.84 -6.83 -15.06
CA ILE A 283 -14.13 -5.57 -14.83
C ILE A 283 -12.98 -5.50 -15.83
N ARG A 284 -12.90 -4.42 -16.61
CA ARG A 284 -11.79 -4.18 -17.54
C ARG A 284 -11.06 -2.90 -17.16
N PHE A 285 -9.74 -2.99 -17.09
CA PHE A 285 -8.85 -1.83 -17.05
C PHE A 285 -8.22 -1.66 -18.43
N THR A 286 -8.35 -0.48 -19.03
CA THR A 286 -7.79 -0.17 -20.35
C THR A 286 -6.90 1.05 -20.27
N VAL A 287 -5.65 0.92 -20.69
CA VAL A 287 -4.72 2.03 -20.97
C VAL A 287 -4.86 2.37 -22.46
N PRO A 288 -5.54 3.47 -22.82
CA PRO A 288 -5.67 3.87 -24.22
C PRO A 288 -4.31 4.25 -24.82
N ALA A 289 -4.17 4.12 -26.14
CA ALA A 289 -3.00 4.67 -26.82
C ALA A 289 -3.03 6.21 -26.76
N GLY A 290 -1.88 6.83 -26.50
CA GLY A 290 -1.74 8.28 -26.39
C GLY A 290 -0.57 8.69 -25.51
N ASP A 291 -0.52 9.97 -25.13
CA ASP A 291 0.60 10.57 -24.39
C ASP A 291 0.70 10.08 -22.94
N ARG A 292 -0.39 9.53 -22.39
CA ARG A 292 -0.49 9.00 -21.01
C ARG A 292 -0.73 7.49 -21.05
N ALA A 293 0.09 6.79 -21.82
CA ALA A 293 0.00 5.35 -22.05
C ALA A 293 1.21 4.57 -21.49
N ASN A 294 1.71 4.95 -20.31
CA ASN A 294 2.88 4.33 -19.69
C ASN A 294 2.56 3.03 -18.93
N GLY A 295 1.51 2.30 -19.31
CA GLY A 295 1.18 1.01 -18.73
C GLY A 295 0.31 1.05 -17.47
N PHE A 296 0.12 -0.12 -16.88
CA PHE A 296 -0.73 -0.34 -15.72
C PHE A 296 -0.12 -1.40 -14.80
N ALA A 297 -0.18 -1.17 -13.50
CA ALA A 297 0.11 -2.13 -12.47
C ALA A 297 -1.03 -2.14 -11.44
N LEU A 298 -1.57 -3.32 -11.14
CA LEU A 298 -2.59 -3.55 -10.13
C LEU A 298 -1.97 -4.34 -8.98
N PHE A 299 -2.07 -3.80 -7.77
CA PHE A 299 -1.50 -4.38 -6.56
C PHE A 299 -2.60 -5.09 -5.74
N GLY A 300 -2.23 -6.20 -5.12
CA GLY A 300 -3.09 -6.97 -4.22
C GLY A 300 -2.70 -6.73 -2.75
N GLU A 301 -3.46 -7.31 -1.83
CA GLU A 301 -3.37 -7.04 -0.39
C GLU A 301 -2.00 -7.28 0.29
N THR A 302 -1.04 -7.88 -0.41
CA THR A 302 0.31 -8.17 0.10
C THR A 302 1.43 -7.52 -0.71
N LEU A 303 1.13 -6.64 -1.68
CA LEU A 303 2.12 -5.88 -2.45
C LEU A 303 1.73 -4.41 -2.52
N GLY A 304 2.69 -3.56 -2.87
CA GLY A 304 2.48 -2.11 -2.93
C GLY A 304 2.67 -1.42 -1.58
N GLY A 305 1.98 -0.31 -1.40
CA GLY A 305 2.02 0.53 -0.20
C GLY A 305 0.79 0.43 0.68
N TYR A 306 -0.28 -0.22 0.21
CA TYR A 306 -1.53 -0.39 0.94
C TYR A 306 -1.85 -1.88 1.10
N PRO A 307 -2.34 -2.34 2.27
CA PRO A 307 -2.74 -3.72 2.48
C PRO A 307 -4.13 -3.98 1.86
N VAL A 308 -4.34 -3.55 0.61
CA VAL A 308 -5.62 -3.48 -0.08
C VAL A 308 -5.58 -4.36 -1.32
N GLY A 309 -6.45 -5.37 -1.36
CA GLY A 309 -6.76 -6.06 -2.60
C GLY A 309 -7.83 -5.32 -3.39
N PRO A 310 -7.91 -5.46 -4.72
CA PRO A 310 -9.04 -4.97 -5.51
C PRO A 310 -10.36 -5.47 -4.94
N THR A 311 -11.19 -4.55 -4.47
CA THR A 311 -12.37 -4.82 -3.63
C THR A 311 -13.58 -4.03 -4.12
N LEU A 312 -14.63 -4.74 -4.52
CA LEU A 312 -15.96 -4.16 -4.74
C LEU A 312 -16.70 -4.07 -3.40
N LEU A 313 -17.34 -2.93 -3.15
CA LEU A 313 -18.18 -2.67 -1.99
C LEU A 313 -19.62 -2.50 -2.48
N LEU A 314 -20.49 -3.46 -2.16
CA LEU A 314 -21.89 -3.48 -2.60
C LEU A 314 -22.76 -3.20 -1.37
N SER A 315 -23.40 -2.02 -1.31
CA SER A 315 -24.14 -1.54 -0.14
C SER A 315 -25.54 -1.05 -0.44
#